data_AF-A0A3P0N2V2-F1
#
_entry.id   AF-A0A3P0N2V2-F1
#
_cell.length_a   1.000
_cell.length_b   1.000
_cell.length_c   1.000
_cell.angle_alpha   90.00
_cell.angle_beta   90.00
_cell.angle_gamma   90.00
#
_symmetry.space_group_name_H-M   'P 1'
#
loop_
_entity.id
_entity.type
_entity.pdbx_description
1 polymer ?
#
loop_
_entity_poly.entity_id
_entity_poly.type
_entity_poly.pdbx_seq_one_letter_code
_entity_poly.pdbx_strand_id
1 'polypeptide(L)'
;MKQFIPSASLAATIAATLALSACATQPPTPLPADVAGQSTQHTQDTQTAQAAPPVVGGDRDTHGCIGSAGYTWCEQTQQCERPWELAKQKGFANSAQAFEQFCRNNLAK
;
A
#
# COMPACT_ATOMS: atom_id res chain seq x y z
N MET A 1 -49.57 46.13 -30.90
CA MET A 1 -48.51 47.16 -30.89
C MET A 1 -47.19 46.44 -31.09
N LYS A 2 -46.37 46.92 -32.03
CA LYS A 2 -45.22 46.23 -32.63
C LYS A 2 -43.93 46.45 -31.81
N GLN A 3 -43.17 45.37 -31.65
CA GLN A 3 -41.70 45.20 -31.66
C GLN A 3 -40.79 46.12 -30.83
N PHE A 4 -39.89 45.51 -30.04
CA PHE A 4 -38.45 45.85 -30.05
C PHE A 4 -37.62 44.66 -29.52
N ILE A 5 -36.77 44.09 -30.40
CA ILE A 5 -35.56 43.32 -30.08
C ILE A 5 -34.41 43.98 -30.84
N PRO A 6 -33.25 44.20 -30.21
CA PRO A 6 -32.00 43.60 -30.70
C PRO A 6 -31.23 42.96 -29.51
N SER A 7 -30.83 41.69 -29.59
CA SER A 7 -29.57 41.22 -30.20
C SER A 7 -28.32 41.77 -29.53
N ALA A 8 -27.70 40.99 -28.64
CA ALA A 8 -26.24 40.85 -28.56
C ALA A 8 -25.86 39.69 -27.63
N SER A 9 -25.47 38.58 -28.25
CA SER A 9 -24.73 37.48 -27.68
C SER A 9 -23.38 37.94 -27.14
N LEU A 10 -23.01 37.55 -25.93
CA LEU A 10 -21.61 37.38 -25.55
C LEU A 10 -21.48 36.05 -24.81
N ALA A 11 -21.27 35.00 -25.60
CA ALA A 11 -20.66 33.78 -25.13
C ALA A 11 -19.23 34.13 -24.67
N ALA A 12 -18.93 33.96 -23.39
CA ALA A 12 -17.57 33.92 -22.88
C ALA A 12 -17.28 32.48 -22.44
N THR A 13 -16.87 31.69 -23.42
CA THR A 13 -16.29 30.36 -23.24
C THR A 13 -14.99 30.47 -22.45
N ILE A 14 -15.01 30.16 -21.16
CA ILE A 14 -13.77 29.90 -20.41
C ILE A 14 -13.42 28.43 -20.64
N ALA A 15 -12.77 28.19 -21.78
CA ALA A 15 -12.09 26.93 -22.07
C ALA A 15 -10.81 26.87 -21.21
N ALA A 16 -10.94 26.40 -19.98
CA ALA A 16 -9.78 26.01 -19.18
C ALA A 16 -9.35 24.61 -19.64
N THR A 17 -8.38 24.56 -20.54
CA THR A 17 -7.71 23.35 -21.01
C THR A 17 -6.95 22.70 -19.86
N LEU A 18 -7.54 21.71 -19.20
CA LEU A 18 -6.80 20.76 -18.38
C LEU A 18 -5.97 19.89 -19.33
N ALA A 19 -4.67 20.17 -19.37
CA ALA A 19 -3.70 19.41 -20.14
C ALA A 19 -3.81 17.93 -19.80
N LEU A 20 -4.17 17.10 -20.79
CA LEU A 20 -3.99 15.67 -20.71
C LEU A 20 -2.48 15.43 -20.59
N SER A 21 -2.05 15.05 -19.39
CA SER A 21 -0.71 14.55 -19.13
C SER A 21 -0.54 13.27 -19.95
N ALA A 22 0.14 13.38 -21.10
CA ALA A 22 0.48 12.24 -21.92
C ALA A 22 1.39 11.30 -21.12
N CYS A 23 0.98 10.05 -20.95
CA CYS A 23 1.91 8.98 -20.60
C CYS A 23 2.91 8.86 -21.75
N ALA A 24 4.13 9.36 -21.55
CA ALA A 24 5.24 9.04 -22.43
C ALA A 24 5.55 7.55 -22.25
N THR A 25 5.00 6.70 -23.10
CA THR A 25 5.51 5.34 -23.30
C THR A 25 6.90 5.48 -23.92
N GLN A 26 7.94 5.49 -23.08
CA GLN A 26 9.31 5.44 -23.53
C GLN A 26 9.53 4.13 -24.31
N PRO A 27 10.05 4.16 -25.55
CA PRO A 27 10.52 2.94 -26.21
C PRO A 27 11.64 2.32 -25.37
N PRO A 28 11.81 0.99 -25.37
CA PRO A 28 12.92 0.36 -24.68
C PRO A 28 14.22 0.85 -25.33
N THR A 29 14.91 1.74 -24.63
CA THR A 29 16.29 2.09 -24.93
C THR A 29 17.13 0.81 -24.93
N PRO A 30 17.97 0.55 -25.95
CA PRO A 30 18.91 -0.56 -25.89
C PRO A 30 19.82 -0.35 -24.68
N LEU A 31 19.87 -1.37 -23.81
CA LEU A 31 20.68 -1.39 -22.61
C LEU A 31 22.18 -1.21 -22.98
N PRO A 32 22.94 -0.37 -22.26
CA PRO A 32 24.38 -0.32 -22.42
C PRO A 32 25.02 -1.65 -22.03
N ALA A 33 26.06 -2.04 -22.77
CA ALA A 33 26.74 -3.35 -22.69
C ALA A 33 27.65 -3.55 -21.45
N ASP A 34 27.40 -2.86 -20.34
CA ASP A 34 28.24 -2.89 -19.13
C ASP A 34 27.53 -3.57 -17.95
N VAL A 35 26.82 -4.67 -18.20
CA VAL A 35 26.32 -5.57 -17.14
C VAL A 35 27.38 -6.64 -16.78
N ALA A 36 28.64 -6.21 -16.68
CA ALA A 36 29.69 -7.01 -16.05
C ALA A 36 29.85 -6.57 -14.58
N GLY A 37 28.97 -7.10 -13.74
CA GLY A 37 29.21 -7.38 -12.31
C GLY A 37 29.72 -6.26 -11.42
N GLN A 38 28.81 -5.48 -10.82
CA GLN A 38 29.07 -4.77 -9.55
C GLN A 38 27.82 -4.79 -8.68
N SER A 39 27.64 -5.90 -7.96
CA SER A 39 26.77 -5.92 -6.78
C SER A 39 27.55 -5.27 -5.64
N THR A 40 27.47 -3.94 -5.54
CA THR A 40 28.00 -3.22 -4.39
C THR A 40 27.08 -3.45 -3.20
N GLN A 41 27.59 -4.31 -2.34
CA GLN A 41 27.24 -4.58 -0.97
C GLN A 41 26.81 -3.32 -0.23
N HIS A 42 25.56 -3.32 0.28
CA HIS A 42 25.23 -2.55 1.47
C HIS A 42 25.63 -3.42 2.66
N THR A 43 26.87 -3.24 3.08
CA THR A 43 27.44 -3.85 4.26
C THR A 43 26.82 -3.20 5.50
N GLN A 44 25.98 -3.93 6.23
CA GLN A 44 26.10 -3.94 7.68
C GLN A 44 26.54 -5.34 8.08
N ASP A 45 27.86 -5.41 8.24
CA ASP A 45 28.66 -6.47 8.80
C ASP A 45 28.12 -6.91 10.17
N THR A 46 27.72 -8.17 10.26
CA THR A 46 28.37 -9.13 11.16
C THR A 46 28.29 -10.52 10.53
N GLN A 47 29.36 -10.85 9.82
CA GLN A 47 30.04 -12.15 9.83
C GLN A 47 29.19 -13.42 9.94
N THR A 48 29.09 -14.11 8.81
CA THR A 48 29.46 -15.52 8.60
C THR A 48 29.63 -16.37 9.87
N ALA A 49 28.51 -16.76 10.49
CA ALA A 49 28.39 -18.08 11.11
C ALA A 49 27.66 -18.97 10.11
N GLN A 50 28.14 -20.20 9.95
CA GLN A 50 27.57 -21.25 9.12
C GLN A 50 26.05 -21.12 9.04
N ALA A 51 25.47 -21.09 7.83
CA ALA A 51 24.04 -20.90 7.62
C ALA A 51 23.26 -22.07 8.22
N ALA A 52 23.07 -22.03 9.54
CA ALA A 52 22.03 -22.74 10.21
C ALA A 52 20.72 -22.32 9.52
N PRO A 53 19.81 -23.27 9.30
CA PRO A 53 18.51 -22.94 8.72
C PRO A 53 17.89 -21.79 9.52
N PRO A 54 17.23 -20.83 8.86
CA PRO A 54 16.56 -19.74 9.55
C PRO A 54 15.64 -20.32 10.63
N VAL A 55 15.77 -19.81 11.86
CA VAL A 55 14.96 -20.27 12.98
C VAL A 55 13.51 -19.86 12.70
N VAL A 56 12.62 -20.84 12.54
CA VAL A 56 11.19 -20.61 12.39
C VAL A 56 10.67 -19.85 13.62
N GLY A 57 9.98 -18.73 13.40
CA GLY A 57 9.47 -17.89 14.48
C GLY A 57 10.51 -17.01 15.17
N GLY A 58 11.67 -16.76 14.52
CA GLY A 58 12.65 -15.77 14.96
C GLY A 58 12.27 -14.32 14.64
N ASP A 59 11.20 -14.10 13.87
CA ASP A 59 10.76 -12.81 13.33
C ASP A 59 9.73 -12.09 14.23
N ARG A 60 10.06 -11.93 15.52
CA ARG A 60 9.20 -11.18 16.45
C ARG A 60 9.29 -9.67 16.21
N ASP A 61 8.15 -8.99 16.20
CA ASP A 61 8.08 -7.52 16.20
C ASP A 61 8.20 -6.91 17.61
N THR A 62 8.05 -5.58 17.73
CA THR A 62 8.12 -4.84 19.00
C THR A 62 7.10 -5.32 20.05
N HIS A 63 5.97 -5.87 19.61
CA HIS A 63 4.93 -6.44 20.49
C HIS A 63 5.15 -7.94 20.74
N GLY A 64 6.19 -8.53 20.15
CA GLY A 64 6.48 -9.96 20.23
C GLY A 64 5.65 -10.81 19.26
N CYS A 65 4.92 -10.21 18.32
CA CYS A 65 4.13 -10.95 17.34
C CYS A 65 5.03 -11.55 16.27
N ILE A 66 4.76 -12.81 15.91
CA ILE A 66 5.50 -13.53 14.86
C ILE A 66 4.76 -13.36 13.54
N GLY A 67 5.24 -12.46 12.70
CA GLY A 67 4.60 -12.13 11.41
C GLY A 67 4.54 -13.33 10.46
N SER A 68 5.57 -14.18 10.45
CA SER A 68 5.65 -15.40 9.63
C SER A 68 4.62 -16.46 10.02
N ALA A 69 4.15 -16.46 11.26
CA ALA A 69 3.04 -17.29 11.74
C ALA A 69 1.66 -16.65 11.48
N GLY A 70 1.66 -15.42 10.96
CA GLY A 70 0.48 -14.62 10.65
C GLY A 70 -0.16 -13.96 11.86
N TYR A 71 0.65 -13.66 12.89
CA TYR A 71 0.21 -12.88 14.03
C TYR A 71 0.42 -11.39 13.77
N THR A 72 -0.56 -10.59 14.16
CA THR A 72 -0.52 -9.12 14.09
C THR A 72 -1.02 -8.54 15.40
N TRP A 73 -0.32 -7.53 15.92
CA TRP A 73 -0.73 -6.84 17.13
C TRP A 73 -2.09 -6.15 16.96
N CYS A 74 -2.97 -6.33 17.94
CA CYS A 74 -4.28 -5.70 17.99
C CYS A 74 -4.42 -4.87 19.27
N GLU A 75 -4.44 -3.55 19.14
CA GLU A 75 -4.58 -2.62 20.28
C GLU A 75 -5.84 -2.91 21.12
N GLN A 76 -6.93 -3.35 20.47
CA GLN A 76 -8.17 -3.65 21.15
C GLN A 76 -8.09 -4.84 22.11
N THR A 77 -7.45 -5.93 21.69
CA THR A 77 -7.31 -7.14 22.53
C THR A 77 -6.02 -7.13 23.33
N GLN A 78 -5.11 -6.19 23.03
CA GLN A 78 -3.75 -6.13 23.54
C GLN A 78 -3.01 -7.46 23.37
N GLN A 79 -3.24 -8.11 22.24
CA GLN A 79 -2.69 -9.42 21.92
C GLN A 79 -2.29 -9.51 20.45
N CYS A 80 -1.43 -10.48 20.16
CA CYS A 80 -1.10 -10.90 18.82
C CYS A 80 -2.23 -11.80 18.29
N GLU A 81 -3.00 -11.28 17.35
CA GLU A 81 -4.17 -11.95 16.78
C GLU A 81 -3.87 -12.44 15.36
N ARG A 82 -4.55 -13.50 14.94
CA ARG A 82 -4.55 -13.92 13.53
C ARG A 82 -5.78 -13.35 12.85
N PRO A 83 -5.65 -12.40 11.90
CA PRO A 83 -6.79 -11.64 11.38
C PRO A 83 -7.96 -12.50 10.88
N TRP A 84 -7.68 -13.65 10.26
CA TRP A 84 -8.71 -14.54 9.72
C TRP A 84 -9.42 -15.38 10.78
N GLU A 85 -8.74 -15.76 11.87
CA GLU A 85 -9.36 -16.47 12.97
C GLU A 85 -10.25 -15.51 13.76
N LEU A 86 -9.73 -14.31 14.03
CA LEU A 86 -10.48 -13.27 14.72
C LEU A 86 -11.70 -12.83 13.91
N ALA A 87 -11.57 -12.66 12.59
CA ALA A 87 -12.69 -12.36 11.70
C ALA A 87 -13.79 -13.42 11.79
N LYS A 88 -13.42 -14.71 11.76
CA LYS A 88 -14.37 -15.82 11.91
C LYS A 88 -15.04 -15.82 13.30
N GLN A 89 -14.29 -15.53 14.36
CA GLN A 89 -14.80 -15.54 15.74
C GLN A 89 -15.71 -14.33 16.03
N LYS A 90 -15.35 -13.14 15.54
CA LYS A 90 -16.05 -11.87 15.80
C LYS A 90 -17.10 -11.51 14.73
N GLY A 91 -17.19 -12.29 13.65
CA GLY A 91 -18.23 -12.12 12.64
C GLY A 91 -18.03 -10.93 11.71
N PHE A 92 -16.78 -10.51 11.47
CA PHE A 92 -16.45 -9.45 10.50
C PHE A 92 -15.77 -10.03 9.23
N ALA A 93 -15.62 -9.20 8.20
CA ALA A 93 -15.03 -9.61 6.94
C ALA A 93 -13.57 -10.05 7.10
N ASN A 94 -13.15 -11.16 6.47
CA ASN A 94 -11.74 -11.56 6.44
C ASN A 94 -10.95 -10.65 5.48
N SER A 95 -10.63 -9.44 5.95
CA SER A 95 -9.82 -8.45 5.22
C SER A 95 -8.94 -7.66 6.19
N ALA A 96 -7.81 -7.15 5.69
CA ALA A 96 -6.91 -6.30 6.46
C ALA A 96 -7.64 -5.05 7.01
N GLN A 97 -8.48 -4.42 6.18
CA GLN A 97 -9.24 -3.23 6.56
C GLN A 97 -10.20 -3.49 7.72
N ALA A 98 -10.94 -4.60 7.69
CA ALA A 98 -11.89 -4.92 8.75
C ALA A 98 -11.18 -5.30 10.05
N PHE A 99 -10.03 -6.00 9.97
CA PHE A 99 -9.19 -6.27 11.12
C PHE A 99 -8.63 -4.99 11.75
N GLU A 100 -8.08 -4.07 10.95
CA GLU A 100 -7.58 -2.78 11.44
C GLU A 100 -8.68 -1.96 12.12
N GLN A 101 -9.89 -1.95 11.53
CA GLN A 101 -11.04 -1.27 12.13
C GLN A 101 -11.46 -1.91 13.46
N PHE A 102 -11.49 -3.24 13.54
CA PHE A 102 -11.76 -3.96 14.78
C PHE A 102 -10.74 -3.59 15.85
N CYS A 103 -9.45 -3.64 15.51
CA CYS A 103 -8.35 -3.37 16.44
C CYS A 103 -8.25 -1.91 16.85
N ARG A 104 -8.74 -0.97 16.04
CA ARG A 104 -8.77 0.46 16.39
C ARG A 104 -9.98 0.84 17.25
N ASN A 105 -11.17 0.32 16.91
CA ASN A 105 -12.44 0.91 17.37
C ASN A 105 -13.53 -0.10 17.77
N ASN A 106 -13.21 -1.37 18.00
CA ASN A 106 -14.18 -2.37 18.50
C ASN A 106 -15.38 -2.60 17.55
N LEU A 107 -15.11 -2.64 16.25
CA LEU A 107 -16.11 -2.94 15.23
C LEU A 107 -16.44 -4.45 15.22
N ALA A 108 -17.00 -4.96 16.32
CA ALA A 108 -17.70 -6.25 16.35
C ALA A 108 -19.16 -6.01 16.00
N LYS A 109 -19.71 -6.78 15.06
CA LYS A 109 -21.10 -6.68 14.62
C LYS A 109 -22.03 -7.42 15.58
#